data_AF-A0A2V6VGN7-F1
#
_entry.id   AF-A0A2V6VGN7-F1
#
_cell.length_a   1.000
_cell.length_b   1.000
_cell.length_c   1.000
_cell.angle_alpha   90.00
_cell.angle_beta   90.00
_cell.angle_gamma   90.00
#
_symmetry.space_group_name_H-M   'P 1'
#
loop_
_entity.id
_entity.type
_entity.pdbx_description
1 polymer ?
#
loop_
_entity_poly.entity_id
_entity_poly.type
_entity_poly.pdbx_seq_one_letter_code
_entity_poly.pdbx_strand_id
1 'polypeptide(L)'
;MVDVVDGRGEGTAELRGVARALAETVPQLVDRLSTAKPGRLYREALELLERPLLGHVLSLTGGNQLRAARLLGLNRNTLRKRCRELQLALPRASRRPRGAVV
;
A
#
# COMPACT_ATOMS: atom_id res chain seq x y z
N MET A 1 -34.87 -0.63 19.96
CA MET A 1 -33.95 -1.79 20.04
C MET A 1 -33.47 -2.01 18.62
N VAL A 2 -32.39 -1.31 18.23
CA VAL A 2 -31.87 -1.31 16.86
C VAL A 2 -31.01 -2.54 16.66
N ASP A 3 -31.30 -3.27 15.59
CA ASP A 3 -30.54 -4.43 15.14
C ASP A 3 -29.08 -4.05 14.91
N VAL A 4 -28.21 -4.63 15.75
CA VAL A 4 -26.77 -4.69 15.52
C VAL A 4 -26.56 -5.76 14.46
N VAL A 5 -26.65 -5.34 13.19
CA VAL A 5 -26.27 -6.19 12.06
C VAL A 5 -24.77 -6.48 12.19
N ASP A 6 -24.45 -7.76 12.33
CA ASP A 6 -23.09 -8.29 12.53
C ASP A 6 -22.23 -8.13 11.25
N GLY A 7 -21.69 -6.93 11.06
CA GLY A 7 -20.81 -6.56 9.92
C GLY A 7 -19.47 -7.32 9.86
N ARG A 8 -19.21 -8.27 10.76
CA ARG A 8 -18.03 -9.15 10.65
C ARG A 8 -18.16 -10.14 9.49
N GLY A 9 -19.38 -10.55 9.13
CA GLY A 9 -19.62 -11.51 8.04
C GLY A 9 -19.27 -10.96 6.67
N GLU A 10 -19.67 -9.71 6.41
CA GLU A 10 -19.50 -9.03 5.11
C GLU A 10 -18.03 -8.74 4.79
N GLY A 11 -17.28 -8.19 5.75
CA GLY A 11 -15.84 -7.92 5.55
C GLY A 11 -15.03 -9.20 5.26
N THR A 12 -15.40 -10.33 5.86
CA THR A 12 -14.75 -11.62 5.53
C THR A 12 -15.13 -12.12 4.15
N ALA A 13 -16.36 -11.86 3.69
CA ALA A 13 -16.83 -12.26 2.37
C ALA A 13 -16.17 -11.43 1.25
N GLU A 14 -16.05 -10.11 1.45
CA GLU A 14 -15.35 -9.22 0.53
C GLU A 14 -13.88 -9.61 0.38
N LEU A 15 -13.18 -9.84 1.51
CA LEU A 15 -11.79 -10.27 1.48
C LEU A 15 -11.61 -11.64 0.80
N ARG A 16 -12.56 -12.58 0.97
CA ARG A 16 -12.57 -13.85 0.22
C ARG A 16 -12.73 -13.61 -1.28
N GLY A 17 -13.58 -12.67 -1.69
CA GLY A 17 -13.74 -12.29 -3.09
C GLY A 17 -12.44 -11.73 -3.69
N VAL A 18 -11.76 -10.84 -2.97
CA VAL A 18 -10.45 -10.30 -3.37
C VAL A 18 -9.40 -11.42 -3.45
N ALA A 19 -9.35 -12.31 -2.45
CA ALA A 19 -8.42 -13.43 -2.44
C ALA A 19 -8.62 -14.36 -3.66
N ARG A 20 -9.87 -14.64 -4.02
CA ARG A 20 -10.20 -15.40 -5.23
C ARG A 20 -9.72 -14.69 -6.50
N ALA A 21 -10.01 -13.40 -6.64
CA ALA A 21 -9.57 -12.63 -7.80
C ALA A 21 -8.04 -12.61 -7.95
N LEU A 22 -7.31 -12.49 -6.83
CA LEU A 22 -5.85 -12.60 -6.82
C LEU A 22 -5.39 -14.01 -7.22
N ALA A 23 -6.01 -15.07 -6.70
CA ALA A 23 -5.66 -16.45 -7.05
C ALA A 23 -5.85 -16.74 -8.55
N GLU A 24 -6.86 -16.14 -9.18
CA GLU A 24 -7.10 -16.24 -10.62
C GLU A 24 -6.12 -15.40 -11.44
N THR A 25 -5.68 -14.24 -10.93
CA THR A 25 -4.82 -13.28 -11.67
C THR A 25 -3.33 -13.56 -11.52
N VAL A 26 -2.87 -14.02 -10.34
CA VAL A 26 -1.45 -14.20 -10.03
C VAL A 26 -0.73 -15.17 -11.00
N PRO A 27 -1.31 -16.31 -11.43
CA PRO A 27 -0.66 -17.18 -12.41
C PRO A 27 -0.35 -16.44 -13.72
N GLN A 28 -1.29 -15.65 -14.23
CA GLN A 28 -1.08 -14.86 -15.45
C GLN A 28 0.02 -13.80 -15.27
N LEU A 29 0.12 -13.22 -14.08
CA LEU A 29 1.20 -12.29 -13.74
C LEU A 29 2.56 -12.99 -13.75
N VAL A 30 2.64 -14.19 -13.17
CA VAL A 30 3.86 -15.02 -13.12
C VAL A 30 4.33 -15.38 -14.53
N ASP A 31 3.42 -15.82 -15.42
CA ASP A 31 3.76 -16.19 -16.80
C ASP A 31 4.31 -14.99 -17.59
N ARG A 32 3.70 -13.81 -17.42
CA ARG A 32 4.15 -12.57 -18.07
C ARG A 32 5.51 -12.12 -17.56
N LEU A 33 5.70 -12.10 -16.23
CA LEU A 33 6.94 -11.60 -15.62
C LEU A 33 8.11 -12.57 -15.79
N SER A 34 7.87 -13.88 -15.73
CA SER A 34 8.90 -14.90 -15.98
C SER A 34 9.48 -14.78 -17.39
N THR A 35 8.64 -14.46 -18.36
CA THR A 35 9.04 -14.22 -19.76
C THR A 35 9.74 -12.87 -19.94
N ALA A 36 9.17 -11.77 -19.40
CA ALA A 36 9.65 -10.41 -19.67
C ALA A 36 10.86 -9.99 -18.81
N LYS A 37 11.00 -10.53 -17.59
CA LYS A 37 11.97 -10.11 -16.57
C LYS A 37 12.56 -11.33 -15.83
N PRO A 38 13.28 -12.23 -16.52
CA PRO A 38 13.87 -13.41 -15.90
C PRO A 38 14.78 -13.01 -14.72
N GLY A 39 14.69 -13.77 -13.62
CA GLY A 39 15.46 -13.51 -12.39
C GLY A 39 14.96 -12.33 -11.53
N ARG A 40 13.95 -11.57 -11.97
CA ARG A 40 13.38 -10.44 -11.21
C ARG A 40 11.90 -10.59 -10.85
N LEU A 41 11.28 -11.73 -11.16
CA LEU A 41 9.85 -11.98 -10.97
C LEU A 41 9.33 -11.55 -9.60
N TYR A 42 9.94 -12.05 -8.52
CA TYR A 42 9.48 -11.74 -7.15
C TYR A 42 9.51 -10.25 -6.86
N ARG A 43 10.59 -9.57 -7.27
CA ARG A 43 10.74 -8.12 -7.07
C ARG A 43 9.67 -7.35 -7.84
N GLU A 44 9.50 -7.65 -9.14
CA GLU A 44 8.54 -6.95 -10.00
C GLU A 44 7.09 -7.16 -9.52
N ALA A 45 6.73 -8.39 -9.15
CA ALA A 45 5.42 -8.71 -8.59
C ALA A 45 5.17 -7.96 -7.26
N LEU A 46 6.18 -7.90 -6.40
CA LEU A 46 6.09 -7.19 -5.13
C LEU A 46 5.95 -5.67 -5.34
N GLU A 47 6.70 -5.08 -6.27
CA GLU A 47 6.56 -3.66 -6.60
C GLU A 47 5.17 -3.33 -7.17
N LEU A 48 4.59 -4.22 -7.99
CA LEU A 48 3.23 -4.08 -8.53
C LEU A 48 2.15 -4.09 -7.43
N LEU A 49 2.33 -4.91 -6.40
CA LEU A 49 1.40 -4.96 -5.27
C LEU A 49 1.58 -3.77 -4.31
N GLU A 50 2.83 -3.43 -3.99
CA GLU A 50 3.12 -2.41 -2.99
C GLU A 50 2.83 -0.98 -3.46
N ARG A 51 3.06 -0.65 -4.73
CA ARG A 51 2.79 0.69 -5.28
C ARG A 51 1.36 1.16 -4.98
N PRO A 52 0.29 0.42 -5.37
CA PRO A 52 -1.08 0.83 -5.09
C PRO A 52 -1.41 0.79 -3.60
N LEU A 53 -0.95 -0.24 -2.86
CA LEU A 53 -1.21 -0.37 -1.42
C LEU A 53 -0.65 0.83 -0.63
N LEU A 54 0.64 1.13 -0.82
CA LEU A 54 1.31 2.20 -0.11
C LEU A 54 0.82 3.57 -0.57
N GLY A 55 0.57 3.74 -1.88
CA GLY A 55 0.00 4.96 -2.42
C GLY A 55 -1.39 5.29 -1.85
N HIS A 56 -2.26 4.28 -1.75
CA HIS A 56 -3.60 4.45 -1.20
C HIS A 56 -3.56 4.82 0.29
N VAL A 57 -2.76 4.12 1.09
CA VAL A 57 -2.64 4.44 2.53
C VAL A 57 -2.00 5.81 2.78
N LEU A 58 -1.02 6.21 1.97
CA LEU A 58 -0.48 7.57 2.04
C LEU A 58 -1.57 8.60 1.73
N SER A 59 -2.39 8.37 0.70
CA SER A 59 -3.52 9.25 0.38
C SER A 59 -4.52 9.37 1.55
N LEU A 60 -4.96 8.23 2.09
CA LEU A 60 -5.88 8.17 3.25
C LEU A 60 -5.36 8.93 4.48
N THR A 61 -4.04 9.07 4.61
CA THR A 61 -3.40 9.72 5.76
C THR A 61 -2.91 11.15 5.45
N GLY A 62 -3.25 11.71 4.29
CA GLY A 62 -2.76 13.03 3.85
C GLY A 62 -1.23 13.06 3.71
N GLY A 63 -0.64 11.90 3.43
CA GLY A 63 0.79 11.63 3.37
C GLY A 63 1.53 11.73 4.71
N ASN A 64 0.81 11.68 5.83
CA ASN A 64 1.42 11.52 7.14
C ASN A 64 2.01 10.10 7.28
N GLN A 65 3.31 9.99 7.01
CA GLN A 65 4.03 8.72 7.02
C GLN A 65 3.96 7.97 8.36
N LEU A 66 3.86 8.66 9.49
CA LEU A 66 3.76 7.98 10.78
C LEU A 66 2.39 7.31 10.94
N ARG A 67 1.31 8.01 10.56
CA ARG A 67 -0.04 7.44 10.54
C ARG A 67 -0.16 6.32 9.52
N ALA A 68 0.39 6.51 8.32
CA ALA A 68 0.43 5.48 7.28
C ALA A 68 1.14 4.21 7.75
N ALA A 69 2.32 4.36 8.37
CA ALA A 69 3.09 3.24 8.88
C ALA A 69 2.34 2.47 9.99
N ARG A 70 1.64 3.19 10.88
CA ARG A 70 0.78 2.57 11.90
C ARG A 70 -0.38 1.81 11.28
N LEU A 71 -1.06 2.39 10.29
CA LEU A 71 -2.18 1.73 9.59
C LEU A 71 -1.72 0.46 8.86
N LEU A 72 -0.54 0.51 8.24
CA LEU A 72 0.05 -0.65 7.55
C LEU A 72 0.66 -1.69 8.49
N GLY A 73 0.81 -1.40 9.78
CA GLY A 73 1.54 -2.27 10.71
C GLY A 73 3.05 -2.36 10.41
N LEU A 74 3.63 -1.34 9.77
CA LEU A 74 5.03 -1.32 9.36
C LEU A 74 5.86 -0.36 10.22
N ASN A 75 7.16 -0.62 10.31
CA ASN A 75 8.09 0.38 10.80
C ASN A 75 8.12 1.59 9.84
N ARG A 76 8.05 2.82 10.36
CA ARG A 76 8.13 4.07 9.57
C ARG A 76 9.39 4.14 8.69
N ASN A 77 10.52 3.63 9.17
CA ASN A 77 11.76 3.58 8.38
C ASN A 77 11.61 2.68 7.17
N THR A 78 10.96 1.52 7.34
CA THR A 78 10.63 0.59 6.26
C THR A 78 9.70 1.26 5.25
N LEU A 79 8.60 1.89 5.70
CA LEU A 79 7.71 2.63 4.82
C LEU A 79 8.46 3.71 4.03
N ARG A 80 9.29 4.52 4.69
CA ARG A 80 10.08 5.58 4.03
C ARG A 80 11.09 5.01 3.02
N LYS A 81 11.69 3.84 3.29
CA LYS A 81 12.58 3.15 2.36
C LYS A 81 11.79 2.68 1.14
N ARG A 82 10.68 1.97 1.35
CA ARG A 82 9.82 1.48 0.27
C ARG A 82 9.27 2.58 -0.61
N CYS A 83 8.77 3.67 -0.03
CA CYS A 83 8.27 4.81 -0.81
C CYS A 83 9.35 5.44 -1.69
N ARG A 84 10.62 5.47 -1.24
CA ARG A 84 11.75 5.95 -2.06
C ARG A 84 12.09 4.97 -3.19
N GLU A 85 12.14 3.67 -2.90
CA GLU A 85 12.39 2.63 -3.90
C GLU A 85 11.32 2.64 -5.00
N LEU A 86 10.05 2.80 -4.62
CA LEU A 86 8.90 2.83 -5.52
C LEU A 86 8.64 4.22 -6.13
N GLN A 87 9.46 5.22 -5.81
CA GLN A 87 9.31 6.60 -6.28
C GLN A 87 7.91 7.21 -6.01
N LEU A 88 7.30 6.84 -4.90
CA LEU A 88 6.02 7.41 -4.48
C LEU A 88 6.22 8.85 -4.02
N ALA A 89 5.38 9.76 -4.52
CA ALA A 89 5.41 11.16 -4.13
C ALA A 89 5.02 11.28 -2.64
N LEU A 90 6.02 11.37 -1.78
CA LEU A 90 5.82 11.74 -0.39
C LEU A 90 5.58 13.24 -0.35
N PRO A 91 4.50 13.74 0.27
CA PRO A 91 4.40 15.18 0.49
C PRO A 91 5.64 15.60 1.23
N ARG A 92 6.39 16.52 0.62
CA ARG A 92 7.56 17.12 1.23
C ARG A 92 7.09 17.66 2.57
N ALA A 93 7.74 17.24 3.65
CA ALA A 93 7.50 17.85 4.95
C ALA A 93 7.57 19.36 4.72
N SER A 94 6.44 20.05 4.88
CA SER A 94 6.36 21.48 4.65
C SER A 94 7.46 22.11 5.51
N ARG A 95 8.54 22.56 4.89
CA ARG A 95 9.56 23.34 5.55
C ARG A 95 8.86 24.66 5.90
N ARG A 96 8.23 24.72 7.07
CA ARG A 96 7.82 26.00 7.66
C ARG A 96 9.13 26.79 7.76
N PRO A 97 9.29 27.95 7.08
CA PRO A 97 10.47 28.76 7.25
C PRO A 97 10.58 29.09 8.74
N ARG A 98 11.71 28.70 9.36
CA ARG A 98 12.01 29.14 10.73
C ARG A 98 12.35 30.62 10.64
N GLY A 99 11.56 31.46 11.29
CA GLY A 99 11.86 32.88 11.46
C GLY A 99 11.26 33.78 10.39
N ALA A 100 10.02 34.22 10.63
CA ALA A 100 9.55 35.53 10.21
C ALA A 100 8.73 36.05 11.40
N VAL A 101 9.45 36.51 12.42
CA VAL A 101 8.90 37.40 13.45
C VAL A 101 9.58 38.73 13.16
N VAL A 102 8.79 39.68 12.66
CA VAL A 102 9.11 41.11 12.55
C VAL A 102 8.67 41.75 13.84
#